data_AF-A0AAV4S8A8-F1
#
_entry.id   AF-A0AAV4S8A8-F1
#
_cell.length_a   1.000
_cell.length_b   1.000
_cell.length_c   1.000
_cell.angle_alpha   90.00
_cell.angle_beta   90.00
_cell.angle_gamma   90.00
#
_symmetry.space_group_name_H-M   'P 1'
#
loop_
_entity.id
_entity.type
_entity.pdbx_description
1 polymer ?
#
loop_
_entity_poly.entity_id
_entity_poly.type
_entity_poly.pdbx_seq_one_letter_code
_entity_poly.pdbx_strand_id
1 'polypeptide(L)'
;MNSYQQKRTETRSKSRSSAASCVWSLRSFSMMLDVEFTQNSLLLVFLIGLASILFYWYSTKNLDYWKKRNVPFAKPYPFPFHEIELKRYLELGHVYGHFEGTRPVLSVAEPELLKNIFIKDFLSFPNRRLLVSGDEVVDKMVSVVNGEDWKRIRTIITPTFSTGKIKGQVHVLF
;
A
#
# COMPACT_ATOMS: atom_id res chain seq x y z
N MET A 1 -75.91 12.39 -37.38
CA MET A 1 -74.83 12.19 -36.39
C MET A 1 -73.66 13.08 -36.81
N ASN A 2 -73.29 14.07 -36.00
CA ASN A 2 -72.53 15.27 -36.44
C ASN A 2 -71.03 15.02 -36.65
N SER A 3 -70.47 15.59 -37.74
CA SER A 3 -69.04 15.60 -38.10
C SER A 3 -68.11 16.08 -36.98
N TYR A 4 -68.63 16.90 -36.07
CA TYR A 4 -67.96 17.33 -34.85
C TYR A 4 -67.61 16.20 -33.88
N GLN A 5 -68.46 15.16 -33.75
CA GLN A 5 -68.20 14.03 -32.85
C GLN A 5 -67.09 13.13 -33.41
N GLN A 6 -67.05 12.95 -34.73
CA GLN A 6 -66.05 12.12 -35.40
C GLN A 6 -64.65 12.73 -35.32
N LYS A 7 -64.54 14.06 -35.47
CA LYS A 7 -63.27 14.79 -35.32
C LYS A 7 -62.74 14.74 -33.87
N ARG A 8 -63.65 14.70 -32.88
CA ARG A 8 -63.29 14.58 -31.45
C ARG A 8 -62.84 13.16 -31.09
N THR A 9 -63.42 12.12 -31.70
CA THR A 9 -62.95 10.74 -31.50
C THR A 9 -61.59 10.49 -32.14
N GLU A 10 -61.32 11.10 -33.29
CA GLU A 10 -60.05 10.94 -34.03
C GLU A 10 -58.89 11.71 -33.39
N THR A 11 -59.14 12.94 -32.93
CA THR A 11 -58.14 13.69 -32.14
C THR A 11 -57.82 13.00 -30.81
N ARG A 12 -58.83 12.40 -30.16
CA ARG A 12 -58.63 11.62 -28.92
C ARG A 12 -57.92 10.30 -29.16
N SER A 13 -58.12 9.62 -30.30
CA SER A 13 -57.37 8.40 -30.64
C SER A 13 -55.91 8.71 -30.99
N LYS A 14 -55.65 9.80 -31.73
CA LYS A 14 -54.30 10.24 -32.10
C LYS A 14 -53.49 10.71 -30.88
N SER A 15 -54.12 11.43 -29.95
CA SER A 15 -53.51 11.80 -28.67
C SER A 15 -53.19 10.58 -27.80
N ARG A 16 -54.09 9.60 -27.72
CA ARG A 16 -53.84 8.34 -27.00
C ARG A 16 -52.73 7.51 -27.63
N SER A 17 -52.66 7.45 -28.96
CA SER A 17 -51.59 6.75 -29.67
C SER A 17 -50.24 7.43 -29.48
N SER A 18 -50.17 8.76 -29.51
CA SER A 18 -48.93 9.51 -29.29
C SER A 18 -48.44 9.37 -27.84
N ALA A 19 -49.36 9.47 -26.87
CA ALA A 19 -49.03 9.24 -25.46
C ALA A 19 -48.57 7.79 -25.21
N ALA A 20 -49.21 6.80 -25.83
CA ALA A 20 -48.77 5.41 -25.77
C ALA A 20 -47.36 5.25 -26.35
N SER A 21 -47.10 5.74 -27.58
CA SER A 21 -45.77 5.64 -28.20
C SER A 21 -44.68 6.36 -27.38
N CYS A 22 -45.00 7.50 -26.76
CA CYS A 22 -44.08 8.20 -25.86
C CYS A 22 -43.80 7.38 -24.59
N VAL A 23 -44.83 6.76 -23.98
CA VAL A 23 -44.67 5.88 -22.82
C VAL A 23 -43.90 4.61 -23.16
N TRP A 24 -44.14 4.00 -24.33
CA TRP A 24 -43.38 2.85 -24.82
C TRP A 24 -41.92 3.21 -25.10
N SER A 25 -41.65 4.39 -25.67
CA SER A 25 -40.29 4.88 -25.93
C SER A 25 -39.53 5.19 -24.63
N LEU A 26 -40.15 5.89 -23.69
CA LEU A 26 -39.57 6.20 -22.38
C LEU A 26 -39.35 4.95 -21.52
N ARG A 27 -40.25 3.97 -21.58
CA ARG A 27 -40.10 2.70 -20.86
C ARG A 27 -38.99 1.84 -21.46
N SER A 28 -38.86 1.82 -22.78
CA SER A 28 -37.73 1.15 -23.47
C SER A 28 -36.40 1.84 -23.20
N PHE A 29 -36.36 3.18 -23.17
CA PHE A 29 -35.16 3.96 -22.85
C PHE A 29 -34.74 3.80 -21.38
N SER A 30 -35.71 3.81 -20.43
CA SER A 30 -35.46 3.49 -19.02
C SER A 30 -34.91 2.08 -18.85
N MET A 31 -35.51 1.10 -19.52
CA MET A 31 -35.09 -0.31 -19.45
C MET A 31 -33.69 -0.52 -20.06
N MET A 32 -33.30 0.28 -21.06
CA MET A 32 -31.96 0.26 -21.65
C MET A 32 -30.90 0.85 -20.70
N LEU A 33 -31.24 1.96 -20.01
CA LEU A 33 -30.39 2.55 -18.95
C LEU A 33 -30.23 1.63 -17.73
N ASP A 34 -31.29 0.92 -17.32
CA ASP A 34 -31.25 -0.05 -16.22
C ASP A 34 -30.37 -1.27 -16.57
N VAL A 35 -30.39 -1.72 -17.83
CA VAL A 35 -29.54 -2.83 -18.31
C VAL A 35 -28.07 -2.43 -18.38
N GLU A 36 -27.73 -1.23 -18.86
CA GLU A 36 -26.33 -0.76 -18.84
C GLU A 36 -25.81 -0.53 -17.41
N PHE A 37 -26.66 -0.03 -16.50
CA PHE A 37 -26.30 0.17 -15.09
C PHE A 37 -26.08 -1.17 -14.34
N THR A 38 -26.92 -2.18 -14.60
CA THR A 38 -26.76 -3.53 -14.02
C THR A 38 -25.57 -4.28 -14.62
N GLN A 39 -25.30 -4.15 -15.92
CA GLN A 39 -24.10 -4.70 -16.56
C GLN A 39 -22.81 -4.10 -15.97
N ASN A 40 -22.76 -2.77 -15.80
CA ASN A 40 -21.58 -2.08 -15.26
C ASN A 40 -21.33 -2.42 -13.77
N SER A 41 -22.39 -2.55 -12.97
CA SER A 41 -22.25 -2.96 -11.56
C SER A 41 -21.79 -4.42 -11.40
N LEU A 42 -22.26 -5.35 -12.24
CA LEU A 42 -21.78 -6.74 -12.25
C LEU A 42 -20.31 -6.83 -12.69
N LEU A 43 -19.90 -6.05 -13.68
CA LEU A 43 -18.49 -5.96 -14.09
C LEU A 43 -17.60 -5.40 -12.98
N LEU A 44 -18.05 -4.39 -12.23
CA LEU A 44 -17.32 -3.88 -11.06
C LEU A 44 -17.17 -4.92 -9.97
N VAL A 45 -18.22 -5.68 -9.64
CA VAL A 45 -18.15 -6.77 -8.66
C VAL A 45 -17.18 -7.86 -9.11
N PHE A 46 -17.21 -8.23 -10.40
CA PHE A 46 -16.27 -9.19 -10.98
C PHE A 46 -14.83 -8.70 -10.90
N LEU A 47 -14.56 -7.43 -11.24
CA LEU A 47 -13.23 -6.82 -11.14
C LEU A 47 -12.74 -6.75 -9.69
N ILE A 48 -13.60 -6.42 -8.73
CA ILE A 48 -13.27 -6.41 -7.30
C ILE A 48 -12.98 -7.83 -6.81
N GLY A 49 -13.77 -8.82 -7.23
CA GLY A 49 -13.53 -10.23 -6.93
C GLY A 49 -12.19 -10.72 -7.47
N LEU A 50 -11.91 -10.43 -8.75
CA LEU A 50 -10.63 -10.77 -9.39
C LEU A 50 -9.46 -10.07 -8.68
N ALA A 51 -9.59 -8.78 -8.38
CA ALA A 51 -8.58 -8.01 -7.67
C ALA A 51 -8.35 -8.57 -6.26
N SER A 52 -9.40 -8.99 -5.55
CA SER A 52 -9.30 -9.60 -4.21
C SER A 52 -8.58 -10.95 -4.26
N ILE A 53 -8.88 -11.77 -5.27
CA ILE A 53 -8.20 -13.06 -5.49
C ILE A 53 -6.72 -12.84 -5.81
N LEU A 54 -6.42 -11.91 -6.72
CA LEU A 54 -5.04 -11.56 -7.08
C LEU A 54 -4.28 -10.99 -5.88
N PHE A 55 -4.93 -10.14 -5.08
CA PHE A 55 -4.36 -9.57 -3.86
C PHE A 55 -4.09 -10.65 -2.79
N TYR A 56 -5.03 -11.57 -2.60
CA TYR A 56 -4.87 -12.71 -1.69
C TYR A 56 -3.69 -13.60 -2.13
N TRP A 57 -3.61 -13.91 -3.43
CA TRP A 57 -2.50 -14.69 -3.97
C TRP A 57 -1.17 -13.95 -3.83
N TYR A 58 -1.12 -12.66 -4.16
CA TYR A 58 0.07 -11.83 -4.00
C TYR A 58 0.55 -11.77 -2.53
N SER A 59 -0.38 -11.64 -1.58
CA SER A 59 -0.07 -11.55 -0.15
C SER A 59 0.40 -12.89 0.44
N THR A 60 -0.18 -14.00 -0.01
CA THR A 60 0.09 -15.33 0.56
C THR A 60 1.34 -16.02 0.01
N LYS A 61 1.77 -15.68 -1.22
CA LYS A 61 2.93 -16.29 -1.88
C LYS A 61 4.22 -16.29 -1.06
N ASN A 62 4.48 -15.22 -0.33
CA ASN A 62 5.76 -15.04 0.36
C ASN A 62 5.76 -15.66 1.77
N LEU A 63 4.62 -16.12 2.28
CA LEU A 63 4.50 -16.62 3.65
C LEU A 63 5.36 -17.86 3.92
N ASP A 64 5.63 -18.67 2.89
CA ASP A 64 6.49 -19.85 3.00
C ASP A 64 7.99 -19.52 3.04
N TYR A 65 8.40 -18.26 2.89
CA TYR A 65 9.81 -17.87 2.79
C TYR A 65 10.65 -18.31 3.99
N TRP A 66 10.14 -18.04 5.21
CA TRP A 66 10.82 -18.40 6.46
C TRP A 66 10.68 -19.88 6.79
N LYS A 67 9.50 -20.46 6.50
CA LYS A 67 9.25 -21.89 6.66
C LYS A 67 10.24 -22.74 5.86
N LYS A 68 10.56 -22.35 4.62
CA LYS A 68 11.54 -23.04 3.76
C LYS A 68 12.99 -22.94 4.26
N ARG A 69 13.31 -21.92 5.07
CA ARG A 69 14.66 -21.68 5.60
C ARG A 69 14.85 -22.17 7.03
N ASN A 70 13.83 -22.83 7.59
CA ASN A 70 13.85 -23.35 8.96
C ASN A 70 14.19 -22.27 10.01
N VAL A 71 13.72 -21.04 9.80
CA VAL A 71 13.87 -19.93 10.75
C VAL A 71 12.57 -19.77 11.53
N PRO A 72 12.61 -19.62 12.87
CA PRO A 72 11.44 -19.28 13.67
C PRO A 72 10.79 -18.01 13.10
N PHE A 73 9.48 -18.01 12.85
CA PHE A 73 8.82 -16.87 12.24
C PHE A 73 7.55 -16.44 12.96
N ALA A 74 7.35 -15.13 13.03
CA ALA A 74 6.14 -14.54 13.56
C ALA A 74 5.01 -14.61 12.53
N LYS A 75 3.77 -14.81 13.00
CA LYS A 75 2.59 -14.71 12.14
C LYS A 75 2.51 -13.28 11.55
N PRO A 76 2.17 -13.14 10.26
CA PRO A 76 2.02 -11.83 9.63
C PRO A 76 0.89 -11.07 10.33
N TYR A 77 1.18 -9.87 10.81
CA TYR A 77 0.17 -8.98 11.39
C TYR A 77 -0.05 -7.80 10.43
N PRO A 78 -1.30 -7.37 10.18
CA PRO A 78 -1.59 -6.34 9.19
C PRO A 78 -1.02 -4.96 9.55
N PHE A 79 -0.68 -4.71 10.81
CA PHE A 79 -0.22 -3.40 11.28
C PHE A 79 1.14 -3.47 12.00
N PRO A 80 2.07 -2.53 11.73
CA PRO A 80 3.34 -2.46 12.43
C PRO A 80 3.15 -1.81 13.81
N PHE A 81 3.01 -2.62 14.86
CA PHE A 81 3.03 -2.13 16.25
C PHE A 81 4.35 -2.50 16.92
N HIS A 82 5.08 -1.49 17.43
CA HIS A 82 6.35 -1.68 18.15
C HIS A 82 6.22 -2.60 19.37
N GLU A 83 5.06 -2.61 20.04
CA GLU A 83 4.79 -3.50 21.18
C GLU A 83 4.83 -4.99 20.80
N ILE A 84 4.62 -5.31 19.52
CA ILE A 84 4.64 -6.69 19.04
C ILE A 84 6.09 -7.21 18.94
N GLU A 85 7.08 -6.35 18.70
CA GLU A 85 8.49 -6.78 18.54
C GLU A 85 9.06 -7.37 19.83
N LEU A 86 8.78 -6.76 20.99
CA LEU A 86 9.22 -7.30 22.28
C LEU A 86 8.56 -8.65 22.56
N LYS A 87 7.26 -8.77 22.27
CA LYS A 87 6.54 -10.03 22.42
C LYS A 87 7.11 -11.13 21.53
N ARG A 88 7.38 -10.82 20.26
CA ARG A 88 8.01 -11.75 19.30
C ARG A 88 9.38 -12.20 19.76
N TYR A 89 10.19 -11.27 20.28
CA TYR A 89 11.50 -11.59 20.83
C TYR A 89 11.42 -12.58 22.01
N LEU A 90 10.46 -12.36 22.92
CA LEU A 90 10.26 -13.25 24.07
C LEU A 90 9.70 -14.63 23.66
N GLU A 91 8.86 -14.71 22.63
CA GLU A 91 8.23 -15.95 22.17
C GLU A 91 9.10 -16.77 21.20
N LEU A 92 9.84 -16.11 20.30
CA LEU A 92 10.59 -16.74 19.20
C LEU A 92 12.09 -16.75 19.43
N GLY A 93 12.59 -15.99 20.41
CA GLY A 93 14.00 -15.90 20.77
C GLY A 93 14.76 -14.77 20.06
N HIS A 94 16.09 -14.88 20.09
CA HIS A 94 17.01 -13.83 19.63
C HIS A 94 17.07 -13.65 18.12
N VAL A 95 16.66 -14.65 17.33
CA VAL A 95 16.66 -14.59 15.87
C VAL A 95 15.34 -15.13 15.35
N TYR A 96 14.59 -14.26 14.66
CA TYR A 96 13.31 -14.64 14.08
C TYR A 96 13.00 -13.88 12.80
N GLY A 97 12.29 -14.53 11.89
CA GLY A 97 11.74 -13.93 10.68
C GLY A 97 10.37 -13.33 10.93
N HIS A 98 10.07 -12.23 10.26
CA HIS A 98 8.71 -11.71 10.15
C HIS A 98 8.49 -11.12 8.75
N PHE A 99 7.29 -10.58 8.53
CA PHE A 99 6.96 -9.91 7.28
C PHE A 99 6.51 -8.48 7.56
N GLU A 100 7.09 -7.53 6.84
CA GLU A 100 6.58 -6.16 6.73
C GLU A 100 5.86 -6.04 5.39
N GLY A 101 4.52 -6.07 5.41
CA GLY A 101 3.74 -6.22 4.19
C GLY A 101 4.07 -7.55 3.51
N THR A 102 4.63 -7.51 2.30
CA THR A 102 5.07 -8.71 1.56
C THR A 102 6.58 -8.95 1.63
N ARG A 103 7.34 -8.07 2.30
CA ARG A 103 8.81 -8.16 2.38
C ARG A 103 9.22 -9.04 3.57
N PRO A 104 10.03 -10.08 3.37
CA PRO A 104 10.60 -10.85 4.47
C PRO A 104 11.66 -10.01 5.20
N VAL A 105 11.55 -9.91 6.53
CA VAL A 105 12.49 -9.20 7.39
C VAL A 105 13.02 -10.14 8.46
N LEU A 106 14.34 -10.14 8.67
CA LEU A 106 15.01 -10.91 9.71
C LEU A 106 15.32 -9.99 10.89
N SER A 107 14.78 -10.32 12.05
CA SER A 107 15.14 -9.69 13.33
C SER A 107 16.27 -10.48 13.95
N VAL A 108 17.40 -9.82 14.22
CA VAL A 108 18.60 -10.39 14.83
C VAL A 108 18.93 -9.60 16.09
N ALA A 109 19.00 -10.28 17.23
CA ALA A 109 19.34 -9.70 18.52
C ALA A 109 20.60 -10.34 19.15
N GLU A 110 21.29 -11.19 18.41
CA GLU A 110 22.53 -11.84 18.85
C GLU A 110 23.75 -10.94 18.58
N PRO A 111 24.55 -10.56 19.60
CA PRO A 111 25.64 -9.59 19.43
C PRO A 111 26.72 -10.02 18.44
N GLU A 112 27.05 -11.30 18.39
CA GLU A 112 28.09 -11.82 17.49
C GLU A 112 27.66 -11.72 16.02
N LEU A 113 26.39 -12.06 15.73
CA LEU A 113 25.81 -11.91 14.40
C LEU A 113 25.72 -10.44 14.00
N LEU A 114 25.29 -9.56 14.91
CA LEU A 114 25.22 -8.12 14.65
C LEU A 114 26.61 -7.54 14.33
N LYS A 115 27.65 -7.98 15.06
CA LYS A 115 29.03 -7.58 14.77
C LYS A 115 29.47 -8.02 13.38
N ASN A 116 29.11 -9.25 12.97
CA ASN A 116 29.42 -9.73 11.63
C ASN A 116 28.70 -8.89 10.56
N ILE A 117 27.39 -8.67 10.70
CA ILE A 117 26.57 -7.92 9.74
C ILE A 117 27.02 -6.45 9.62
N PHE A 118 27.23 -5.76 10.75
CA PHE A 118 27.52 -4.33 10.75
C PHE A 118 29.00 -3.98 10.51
N ILE A 119 29.93 -4.89 10.80
CA ILE A 119 31.37 -4.61 10.73
C ILE A 119 32.05 -5.45 9.66
N LYS A 120 31.98 -6.79 9.76
CA LYS A 120 32.72 -7.68 8.85
C LYS A 120 32.16 -7.64 7.44
N ASP A 121 30.83 -7.74 7.33
CA ASP A 121 30.11 -7.86 6.07
C ASP A 121 29.44 -6.55 5.66
N PHE A 122 29.97 -5.40 6.11
CA PHE A 122 29.40 -4.09 5.85
C PHE A 122 29.22 -3.81 4.34
N LEU A 123 30.12 -4.32 3.50
CA LEU A 123 30.04 -4.18 2.04
C LEU A 123 28.81 -4.86 1.44
N SER A 124 28.28 -5.90 2.08
CA SER A 124 27.05 -6.59 1.68
C SER A 124 25.78 -5.88 2.17
N PHE A 125 25.88 -5.09 3.26
CA PHE A 125 24.76 -4.37 3.87
C PHE A 125 25.02 -2.86 3.99
N PRO A 126 25.34 -2.15 2.89
CA PRO A 126 25.71 -0.73 2.97
C PRO A 126 24.51 0.21 3.18
N ASN A 127 23.30 -0.24 2.83
CA ASN A 127 22.11 0.59 2.75
C ASN A 127 21.13 0.29 3.89
N ARG A 128 20.43 1.33 4.34
CA ARG A 128 19.38 1.21 5.36
C ARG A 128 18.02 0.98 4.71
N ARG A 129 17.01 0.72 5.55
CA ARG A 129 15.61 0.65 5.15
C ARG A 129 15.24 1.89 4.33
N LEU A 130 14.68 1.68 3.14
CA LEU A 130 14.17 2.76 2.31
C LEU A 130 12.97 3.40 3.00
N LEU A 131 13.15 4.67 3.37
CA LEU A 131 12.09 5.56 3.82
C LEU A 131 11.91 6.58 2.70
N VAL A 132 10.71 6.60 2.10
CA VAL A 132 10.34 7.61 1.11
C VAL A 132 9.26 8.45 1.78
N SER A 133 9.65 9.64 2.21
CA SER A 133 8.73 10.58 2.84
C SER A 133 7.98 11.41 1.80
N GLY A 134 8.50 11.52 0.58
CA GLY A 134 7.95 12.37 -0.47
C GLY A 134 8.33 13.85 -0.32
N ASP A 135 9.11 14.18 0.71
CA ASP A 135 9.72 15.49 0.93
C ASP A 135 11.19 15.42 0.52
N GLU A 136 11.58 16.29 -0.43
CA GLU A 136 12.92 16.36 -0.99
C GLU A 136 14.01 16.58 0.08
N VAL A 137 13.70 17.31 1.16
CA VAL A 137 14.65 17.58 2.24
C VAL A 137 14.87 16.34 3.09
N VAL A 138 13.78 15.65 3.46
CA VAL A 138 13.85 14.44 4.29
C VAL A 138 14.56 13.31 3.56
N ASP A 139 14.25 13.14 2.28
CA ASP A 139 14.82 12.08 1.45
C ASP A 139 16.33 12.30 1.20
N LYS A 140 16.85 13.52 1.37
CA LYS A 140 18.28 13.87 1.28
C LYS A 140 19.03 13.86 2.62
N MET A 141 18.38 13.52 3.73
CA MET A 141 19.05 13.45 5.04
C MET A 141 20.07 12.30 5.09
N VAL A 142 21.18 12.50 5.82
CA VAL A 142 22.25 11.48 5.98
C VAL A 142 21.74 10.16 6.57
N SER A 143 20.64 10.18 7.32
CA SER A 143 19.98 8.98 7.87
C SER A 143 19.23 8.16 6.81
N VAL A 144 18.78 8.81 5.74
CA VAL A 144 17.89 8.25 4.71
C VAL A 144 18.63 7.91 3.41
N VAL A 145 19.56 8.76 2.97
CA VAL A 145 20.31 8.54 1.73
C VAL A 145 21.13 7.25 1.79
N ASN A 146 21.35 6.66 0.62
CA ASN A 146 22.02 5.36 0.46
C ASN A 146 23.23 5.48 -0.47
N GLY A 147 24.10 4.47 -0.47
CA GLY A 147 25.22 4.35 -1.40
C GLY A 147 26.26 5.48 -1.30
N GLU A 148 26.68 6.00 -2.46
CA GLU A 148 27.76 6.99 -2.55
C GLU A 148 27.39 8.36 -1.98
N ASP A 149 26.12 8.78 -2.10
CA ASP A 149 25.65 10.04 -1.52
C ASP A 149 25.76 10.03 0.00
N TRP A 150 25.41 8.89 0.62
CA TRP A 150 25.61 8.67 2.04
C TRP A 150 27.10 8.78 2.43
N LYS A 151 28.01 8.15 1.68
CA LYS A 151 29.45 8.23 1.93
C LYS A 151 29.97 9.67 1.81
N ARG A 152 29.52 10.40 0.78
CA ARG A 152 29.89 11.79 0.53
C ARG A 152 29.46 12.69 1.67
N ILE A 153 28.18 12.67 2.04
CA ILE A 153 27.64 13.50 3.13
C ILE A 153 28.33 13.13 4.44
N ARG A 154 28.50 11.83 4.72
CA ARG A 154 29.18 11.37 5.95
C ARG A 154 30.61 11.90 6.05
N THR A 155 31.36 11.88 4.94
CA THR A 155 32.74 12.42 4.90
C THR A 155 32.78 13.90 5.26
N ILE A 156 31.78 14.67 4.81
CA ILE A 156 31.68 16.11 5.10
C ILE A 156 31.32 16.39 6.56
N ILE A 157 30.38 15.63 7.15
CA ILE A 157 29.89 15.88 8.53
C ILE A 157 30.78 15.28 9.63
N THR A 158 31.51 14.20 9.34
CA THR A 158 32.36 13.50 10.32
C THR A 158 33.36 14.40 11.05
N PRO A 159 34.08 15.36 10.41
CA PRO A 159 35.05 16.21 11.14
C PRO A 159 34.41 17.10 12.22
N THR A 160 33.13 17.45 12.09
CA THR A 160 32.39 18.25 13.07
C THR A 160 32.24 17.53 14.41
N PHE A 161 32.18 16.20 14.40
CA PHE A 161 32.04 15.36 15.59
C PHE A 161 33.38 14.84 16.13
N SER A 162 34.49 15.47 15.76
CA SER A 162 35.79 15.16 16.35
C SER A 162 35.87 15.57 17.81
N THR A 163 36.65 14.85 18.61
CA THR A 163 36.82 15.13 20.05
C THR A 163 37.25 16.58 20.32
N GLY A 164 38.08 17.17 19.46
CA GLY A 164 38.50 18.57 19.60
C GLY A 164 37.37 19.57 19.41
N LYS A 165 36.49 19.34 18.41
CA LYS A 165 35.31 20.18 18.17
C LYS A 165 34.27 20.02 19.27
N ILE A 166 34.01 18.79 19.72
CA ILE A 166 33.06 18.52 20.81
C ILE A 166 33.54 19.19 22.11
N LYS A 167 34.82 19.06 22.47
CA LYS A 167 35.37 19.75 23.66
C LYS A 167 35.20 21.27 23.57
N GLY A 168 35.40 21.84 22.38
CA GLY A 168 35.17 23.26 22.12
C GLY A 168 33.70 23.66 22.30
N GLN A 169 32.75 22.86 21.81
CA GLN A 169 31.31 23.10 21.99
C GLN A 169 30.90 22.99 23.47
N VAL A 170 31.42 21.99 24.19
CA VAL A 170 31.15 21.81 25.61
C VAL A 170 31.65 23.01 26.43
N HIS A 171 32.83 23.54 26.14
CA HIS A 171 33.36 24.74 26.80
C HIS A 171 32.51 26.00 26.55
N VAL A 172 31.71 26.06 25.48
CA VAL A 172 30.79 27.20 25.25
C VAL A 172 29.51 27.07 26.08
N LEU A 173 29.18 25.86 26.55
CA LEU A 173 27.95 25.56 27.28
C LEU A 173 28.10 25.62 28.82
N PHE A 174 29.32 25.70 29.33
CA PHE A 174 29.65 25.76 30.77
C PHE A 174 30.58 26.93 31.06
#